data_AF-A0A2V9NCY9-F1
#
_entry.id   AF-A0A2V9NCY9-F1
#
_cell.length_a   1.000
_cell.length_b   1.000
_cell.length_c   1.000
_cell.angle_alpha   90.00
_cell.angle_beta   90.00
_cell.angle_gamma   90.00
#
_symmetry.space_group_name_H-M   'P 1'
#
loop_
_entity.id
_entity.type
_entity.pdbx_description
1 polymer ?
#
loop_
_entity_poly.entity_id
_entity_poly.type
_entity_poly.pdbx_seq_one_letter_code
_entity_poly.pdbx_strand_id
1 'polypeptide(L)' 'MNRRDFMKGAAAMSLISSFGPPSGAQNNNSNNNKDIPQRPLGRTGVQVSVLGLGGSHIGGPDLTDDASVRLIRAA' A
#
# COMPACT_ATOMS: atom_id res chain seq x y z
N MET A 1 34.82 -11.11 -23.66
CA MET A 1 33.87 -10.01 -23.36
C MET A 1 34.59 -8.94 -22.55
N ASN A 2 34.93 -7.81 -23.17
CA ASN A 2 35.50 -6.67 -22.44
C ASN A 2 34.38 -5.78 -21.89
N ARG A 3 34.63 -5.08 -20.77
CA ARG A 3 33.66 -4.16 -20.11
C ARG A 3 32.98 -3.18 -21.08
N ARG A 4 33.68 -2.80 -22.15
CA ARG A 4 33.22 -1.88 -23.19
C ARG A 4 32.14 -2.49 -24.10
N ASP A 5 32.25 -3.80 -24.38
CA ASP A 5 31.25 -4.53 -25.16
C ASP A 5 29.97 -4.75 -24.34
N PHE A 6 30.14 -4.98 -23.03
CA PHE A 6 29.03 -5.04 -22.08
C PHE A 6 28.30 -3.70 -21.96
N MET A 7 29.03 -2.59 -21.82
CA MET A 7 28.42 -1.26 -21.74
C MET A 7 27.68 -0.86 -23.03
N LYS A 8 28.20 -1.24 -24.20
CA LYS A 8 27.49 -1.03 -25.48
C LYS A 8 26.19 -1.83 -25.55
N GLY A 9 26.17 -3.06 -25.04
CA GLY A 9 24.96 -3.88 -24.97
C GLY A 9 23.90 -3.29 -24.01
N ALA A 10 24.32 -2.81 -22.84
CA ALA A 10 23.43 -2.18 -21.86
C ALA A 10 22.78 -0.90 -22.41
N ALA A 11 23.54 -0.05 -23.12
CA ALA A 11 23.01 1.17 -23.74
C ALA A 11 22.00 0.89 -24.86
N ALA A 12 22.12 -0.25 -25.57
CA ALA A 12 21.14 -0.64 -26.58
C ALA A 12 19.80 -1.09 -25.97
N MET A 13 19.83 -1.74 -24.79
CA MET A 13 18.62 -2.18 -24.09
C MET A 13 17.84 -1.02 -23.45
N SER A 14 18.48 0.10 -23.10
CA SER A 14 17.79 1.28 -22.54
C SER A 14 16.92 2.04 -23.55
N LEU A 15 17.08 1.81 -24.85
CA LEU A 15 16.20 2.40 -25.86
C LEU A 15 14.81 1.71 -25.88
N ILE A 16 14.71 0.46 -25.40
CA ILE A 16 13.45 -0.29 -25.35
C ILE A 16 12.62 0.07 -24.12
N SER A 17 13.24 0.53 -23.02
CA SER A 17 12.51 0.98 -21.82
C SER A 17 11.75 2.29 -22.01
N SER A 18 11.84 2.93 -23.18
CA SER A 18 11.02 4.10 -23.51
C SER A 18 9.56 3.77 -23.87
N PHE A 19 9.22 2.48 -24.09
CA PHE A 19 7.85 2.02 -24.39
C PHE A 19 7.32 0.91 -23.45
N GLY A 20 8.07 0.53 -22.41
CA GLY A 20 7.57 -0.37 -21.37
C GLY A 20 6.71 0.38 -20.35
N PRO A 21 5.64 -0.22 -19.79
CA PRO A 21 4.84 0.44 -18.76
C PRO A 21 5.76 0.86 -17.61
N PRO A 22 5.66 2.12 -17.13
CA PRO A 22 6.56 2.62 -16.11
C PRO A 22 6.54 1.72 -14.87
N SER A 23 7.74 1.28 -14.52
CA SER A 23 8.10 0.71 -13.24
C SER A 23 7.54 1.55 -12.09
N GLY A 24 6.99 0.88 -11.07
CA GLY A 24 6.69 1.50 -9.79
C GLY A 24 5.42 2.33 -9.79
N ALA A 25 4.27 1.68 -9.67
CA ALA A 25 3.06 2.33 -9.17
C ALA A 25 3.25 2.74 -7.70
N GLN A 26 4.07 3.76 -7.48
CA GLN A 26 4.06 4.51 -6.23
C GLN A 26 2.93 5.53 -6.35
N ASN A 27 1.71 5.06 -6.09
CA ASN A 27 0.59 5.95 -5.81
C ASN A 27 0.85 6.59 -4.44
N ASN A 28 1.69 7.63 -4.45
CA ASN A 28 1.72 8.64 -3.41
C ASN A 28 0.39 9.40 -3.53
N ASN A 29 -0.70 8.78 -3.08
CA ASN A 29 -1.92 9.51 -2.73
C ASN A 29 -1.66 10.21 -1.40
N SER A 30 -0.67 11.10 -1.40
CA SER A 30 -0.45 12.10 -0.38
C SER A 30 -1.45 13.21 -0.63
N ASN A 31 -2.74 12.86 -0.61
CA ASN A 31 -3.73 13.84 -0.25
C ASN A 31 -3.44 14.17 1.21
N ASN A 32 -3.25 15.46 1.48
CA ASN A 32 -3.04 16.05 2.79
C ASN A 32 -4.31 15.91 3.65
N ASN A 33 -4.83 14.70 3.78
CA ASN A 33 -5.96 14.35 4.60
C ASN A 33 -5.50 13.30 5.61
N LYS A 34 -5.99 13.42 6.83
CA LYS A 34 -5.74 12.52 7.97
C LYS A 34 -6.25 11.08 7.76
N ASP A 35 -6.47 10.65 6.52
CA ASP A 35 -7.06 9.36 6.20
C ASP A 35 -6.01 8.25 6.19
N ILE A 36 -6.42 7.08 6.69
CA ILE A 36 -5.58 5.89 6.70
C ILE A 36 -5.46 5.33 5.26
N PRO A 37 -4.24 5.02 4.79
CA PRO A 37 -4.03 4.45 3.45
C PRO A 37 -4.83 3.16 3.22
N GLN A 38 -5.16 2.89 1.96
CA GLN A 38 -5.91 1.69 1.54
C GLN A 38 -5.05 0.78 0.65
N ARG A 39 -5.25 -0.54 0.71
CA ARG A 39 -4.52 -1.56 -0.08
C ARG A 39 -5.44 -2.74 -0.47
N PRO A 40 -5.21 -3.41 -1.61
CA PRO A 40 -5.98 -4.61 -1.96
C PRO A 40 -5.77 -5.77 -0.98
N LEU A 41 -6.87 -6.45 -0.63
CA LEU A 41 -6.87 -7.63 0.22
C LEU A 41 -6.53 -8.90 -0.56
N GLY A 42 -5.23 -9.22 -0.63
CA GLY A 42 -4.73 -10.45 -1.25
C GLY A 42 -5.25 -10.62 -2.68
N ARG A 43 -5.74 -11.82 -3.01
CA ARG A 43 -6.29 -12.12 -4.35
C ARG A 43 -7.72 -11.60 -4.58
N THR A 44 -8.41 -11.16 -3.53
CA THR A 44 -9.78 -10.64 -3.66
C THR A 44 -9.83 -9.29 -4.37
N GLY A 45 -8.73 -8.52 -4.30
CA GLY A 45 -8.64 -7.18 -4.88
C GLY A 45 -9.46 -6.12 -4.16
N VAL A 46 -10.19 -6.46 -3.09
CA VAL A 46 -11.00 -5.50 -2.33
C VAL A 46 -10.07 -4.49 -1.65
N GLN A 47 -10.30 -3.20 -1.86
CA GLN A 47 -9.53 -2.14 -1.20
C GLN A 47 -9.95 -2.05 0.27
N VAL A 48 -9.00 -2.27 1.17
CA VAL A 48 -9.20 -2.20 2.62
C VAL A 48 -8.19 -1.26 3.27
N SER A 49 -8.52 -0.74 4.45
CA SER A 49 -7.59 0.07 5.24
C SER A 49 -6.33 -0.75 5.56
N VAL A 50 -5.17 -0.11 5.53
CA VAL A 50 -3.91 -0.76 5.95
C VAL A 50 -3.86 -1.04 7.45
N LEU A 51 -4.71 -0.38 8.23
CA LEU A 51 -4.89 -0.59 9.67
C LEU A 51 -6.31 -1.10 9.94
N GLY A 52 -6.44 -2.16 10.73
CA GLY A 52 -7.72 -2.70 11.17
C GLY A 52 -7.80 -2.78 12.70
N LEU A 53 -9.01 -2.61 13.24
CA LEU A 53 -9.32 -2.86 14.64
C LEU A 53 -9.92 -4.26 14.81
N GLY A 54 -9.27 -5.09 15.62
CA GLY A 54 -9.72 -6.46 15.89
C GLY A 54 -10.74 -6.54 17.03
N GLY A 55 -11.74 -7.41 16.90
CA GLY A 55 -12.86 -7.58 17.85
C GLY A 55 -12.46 -7.87 19.30
N SER A 56 -11.30 -8.51 19.53
CA SER A 56 -10.82 -8.87 20.87
C SER A 56 -10.59 -7.65 21.80
N HIS A 57 -10.38 -6.46 21.24
CA HIS A 57 -10.16 -5.24 22.02
C HIS A 57 -11.42 -4.38 22.20
N ILE A 58 -12.55 -4.77 21.59
CA ILE A 58 -13.78 -3.96 21.57
C ILE A 58 -14.81 -4.44 22.61
N GLY A 59 -14.76 -5.71 23.04
CA GLY A 59 -15.69 -6.30 24.02
C GLY A 59 -15.00 -6.85 25.28
N GLY A 60 -13.85 -6.30 25.65
CA GLY A 60 -13.14 -6.72 26.86
C GLY A 60 -13.92 -6.36 28.14
N PRO A 61 -13.75 -7.12 29.24
CA PRO A 61 -14.45 -6.86 30.50
C PRO A 61 -14.14 -5.48 31.10
N ASP A 62 -13.01 -4.88 30.71
CA ASP A 62 -12.55 -3.56 31.16
C ASP A 62 -13.20 -2.40 30.39
N LEU A 63 -13.99 -2.68 29.33
CA LEU A 63 -14.61 -1.66 28.49
C LEU A 63 -16.13 -1.68 28.66
N THR A 64 -16.71 -0.54 29.05
CA THR A 64 -18.17 -0.39 29.09
C THR A 64 -18.75 -0.39 27.67
N ASP A 65 -20.00 -0.83 27.51
CA ASP A 65 -20.70 -0.84 26.22
C ASP A 65 -20.65 0.50 25.47
N ASP A 66 -20.85 1.63 26.18
CA ASP A 66 -20.78 2.97 25.56
C ASP A 66 -19.38 3.30 25.03
N ALA A 67 -18.34 2.93 25.79
CA ALA A 67 -16.95 3.09 25.37
C ALA A 67 -16.61 2.21 24.16
N SER A 68 -17.10 0.97 24.12
CA SER A 68 -16.99 0.07 22.97
C SER A 68 -17.61 0.68 21.71
N VAL A 69 -18.82 1.23 21.84
CA VAL A 69 -19.53 1.89 20.72
C VAL A 69 -18.79 3.15 20.26
N ARG A 70 -18.29 3.97 21.19
CA ARG A 70 -17.51 5.16 20.85
C ARG A 70 -16.22 4.82 20.11
N LEU A 71 -15.54 3.74 20.52
CA LEU A 71 -14.29 3.31 19.89
C LEU A 71 -14.49 2.93 18.42
N ILE A 72 -15.56 2.20 18.10
CA ILE A 72 -15.90 1.87 16.70
C ILE A 72 -16.28 3.12 15.90
N ARG A 73 -16.99 4.07 16.50
CA ARG A 73 -17.39 5.31 15.81
C ARG A 73 -16.23 6.27 15.53
N ALA A 74 -15.16 6.17 16.31
CA ALA A 74 -13.96 6.99 16.15
C ALA A 74 -12.93 6.38 15.19
N ALA A 75 -13.09 5.10 14.83
CA ALA A 75 -12.26 4.37 13.88
C ALA A 75 -12.64 4.71 12.43
#